data_AF-A0A349YP31-F1
#
_entry.id   AF-A0A349YP31-F1
#
_cell.length_a   1.000
_cell.length_b   1.000
_cell.length_c   1.000
_cell.angle_alpha   90.00
_cell.angle_beta   90.00
_cell.angle_gamma   90.00
#
_symmetry.space_group_name_H-M   'P 1'
#
loop_
_entity.id
_entity.type
_entity.pdbx_description
1 polymer ?
#
loop_
_entity_poly.entity_id
_entity_poly.type
_entity_poly.pdbx_seq_one_letter_code
_entity_poly.pdbx_strand_id
1 'polypeptide(L)'
;FWRRWHITLGSWFREYVYIPLGGNRKGLSRQIVNLLIVWFLTGLWHGAGWNFIGWGMYYFVFLLLEKTILLKCLKRIPSVIQHFYSMLVVIFGWVIFSNENVNSMGKWIKAMFGAGVPLVNGLAIYEWSSYAILLGILAIGATSVPKKVANKVLKGTKNWLLGFYTVILLLVSISLLISGSYNPFLYFRF
;
A
#
# COMPACT_ATOMS: atom_id res chain seq x y z
N PHE A 1 8.49 1.27 3.15
CA PHE A 1 7.13 0.91 2.73
C PHE A 1 7.11 0.02 1.48
N TRP A 2 7.53 0.50 0.31
CA TRP A 2 7.43 -0.19 -0.99
C TRP A 2 8.09 -1.57 -1.14
N ARG A 3 8.98 -1.97 -0.22
CA ARG A 3 9.50 -3.35 -0.16
C ARG A 3 8.53 -4.36 0.46
N ARG A 4 7.45 -3.88 1.08
CA ARG A 4 6.44 -4.68 1.80
C ARG A 4 5.03 -4.51 1.23
N TRP A 5 4.80 -3.51 0.40
CA TRP A 5 3.50 -3.20 -0.22
C TRP A 5 3.57 -3.49 -1.71
N HIS A 6 2.58 -4.21 -2.26
CA HIS A 6 2.53 -4.62 -3.68
C HIS A 6 3.88 -5.14 -4.21
N ILE A 7 4.46 -6.11 -3.49
CA ILE A 7 5.82 -6.62 -3.74
C ILE A 7 5.97 -7.10 -5.18
N THR A 8 4.98 -7.83 -5.70
CA THR A 8 4.99 -8.35 -7.07
C THR A 8 5.00 -7.25 -8.11
N LEU A 9 4.14 -6.23 -7.97
CA LEU A 9 4.10 -5.06 -8.84
C LEU A 9 5.42 -4.27 -8.78
N GLY A 10 5.93 -4.04 -7.57
CA GLY A 10 7.20 -3.35 -7.36
C GLY A 10 8.38 -4.09 -7.98
N SER A 11 8.41 -5.43 -7.88
CA SER A 11 9.42 -6.26 -8.56
C SER A 11 9.26 -6.18 -10.08
N TRP A 12 8.04 -6.25 -10.60
CA TRP A 12 7.78 -6.16 -12.04
C TRP A 12 8.28 -4.83 -12.61
N PHE A 13 7.90 -3.69 -12.02
CA PHE A 13 8.39 -2.38 -12.48
C PHE A 13 9.90 -2.24 -12.33
N ARG A 14 10.49 -2.83 -11.30
CA ARG A 14 11.95 -2.83 -11.13
C ARG A 14 12.65 -3.62 -12.24
N GLU A 15 12.17 -4.83 -12.54
CA GLU A 15 12.82 -5.77 -13.46
C GLU A 15 12.57 -5.42 -14.91
N TYR A 16 11.37 -4.98 -15.25
CA TYR A 16 10.94 -4.75 -16.64
C TYR A 16 11.00 -3.30 -17.09
N VAL A 17 11.09 -2.34 -16.16
CA VAL A 17 11.16 -0.90 -16.51
C VAL A 17 12.45 -0.28 -15.98
N TYR A 18 12.68 -0.35 -14.66
CA TYR A 18 13.78 0.38 -14.04
C TYR A 18 15.18 -0.11 -14.45
N ILE A 19 15.41 -1.43 -14.44
CA ILE A 19 16.71 -2.03 -14.80
C ILE A 19 17.01 -1.81 -16.30
N PRO A 20 16.08 -2.08 -17.25
CA PRO A 20 16.29 -1.80 -18.67
C PRO A 20 16.62 -0.34 -18.99
N LEU A 21 16.06 0.63 -18.25
CA LEU A 21 16.40 2.05 -18.38
C LEU A 21 17.82 2.42 -17.86
N GLY A 22 18.63 1.43 -17.46
CA GLY A 22 19.99 1.61 -16.96
C GLY A 22 20.10 1.67 -15.44
N GLY A 23 18.99 1.53 -14.71
CA GLY A 23 18.95 1.45 -13.24
C GLY A 23 19.76 2.56 -12.56
N ASN A 24 20.75 2.15 -11.76
CA ASN A 24 21.66 3.03 -11.03
C ASN A 24 22.99 3.31 -11.77
N ARG A 25 23.20 2.76 -12.97
CA ARG A 25 24.54 2.67 -13.58
C ARG A 25 25.02 3.98 -14.22
N LYS A 26 24.12 4.92 -14.54
CA LYS A 26 24.42 6.16 -15.30
C LYS A 26 24.35 7.43 -14.43
N GLY A 27 24.65 7.31 -13.14
CA GLY A 27 24.69 8.43 -12.20
C GLY A 27 23.31 8.90 -11.70
N LEU A 28 23.33 9.93 -10.84
CA LEU A 28 22.15 10.40 -10.12
C LEU A 28 21.08 10.96 -11.07
N SER A 29 21.45 11.80 -12.05
CA SER A 29 20.49 12.43 -12.95
C SER A 29 19.68 11.41 -13.76
N ARG A 30 20.33 10.37 -14.31
CA ARG A 30 19.63 9.30 -15.02
C ARG A 30 18.72 8.52 -14.09
N GLN A 31 19.16 8.27 -12.87
CA GLN A 31 18.35 7.60 -11.88
C GLN A 31 17.08 8.39 -11.51
N ILE A 32 17.16 9.72 -11.40
CA ILE A 32 15.99 10.57 -11.14
C ILE A 32 14.97 10.40 -12.27
N VAL A 33 15.43 10.48 -13.53
CA VAL A 33 14.57 10.25 -14.70
C VAL A 33 13.96 8.86 -14.70
N ASN A 34 14.76 7.82 -14.39
CA ASN A 34 14.27 6.44 -14.32
C ASN A 34 13.21 6.27 -13.23
N LEU A 35 13.39 6.90 -12.06
CA LEU A 35 12.40 6.88 -10.99
C LEU A 35 11.13 7.64 -11.39
N LEU A 36 11.26 8.79 -12.05
CA LEU A 36 10.13 9.56 -12.55
C LEU A 36 9.28 8.71 -13.51
N ILE A 37 9.94 8.07 -14.49
CA ILE A 37 9.26 7.21 -15.47
C ILE A 37 8.55 6.04 -14.76
N VAL A 38 9.24 5.34 -13.86
CA VAL A 38 8.64 4.19 -13.16
C VAL A 38 7.41 4.62 -12.36
N TRP A 39 7.49 5.70 -11.60
CA TRP A 39 6.37 6.17 -10.78
C TRP A 39 5.23 6.77 -11.58
N PHE A 40 5.54 7.43 -12.70
CA PHE A 40 4.53 7.87 -13.66
C PHE A 40 3.77 6.69 -14.26
N LEU A 41 4.49 5.68 -14.76
CA LEU A 41 3.89 4.46 -15.31
C LEU A 41 3.13 3.65 -14.24
N THR A 42 3.61 3.66 -12.99
CA THR A 42 2.89 3.02 -11.88
C THR A 42 1.56 3.72 -11.63
N GLY A 43 1.52 5.05 -11.67
CA GLY A 43 0.26 5.81 -11.58
C GLY A 43 -0.67 5.47 -12.74
N LEU A 44 -0.18 5.53 -13.98
CA LEU A 44 -0.98 5.19 -15.17
C LEU A 44 -1.51 3.75 -15.16
N TRP A 45 -0.77 2.80 -14.60
CA TRP A 45 -1.20 1.42 -14.46
C TRP A 45 -2.46 1.28 -13.58
N HIS A 46 -2.66 2.19 -12.62
CA HIS A 46 -3.83 2.17 -11.74
C HIS A 46 -5.08 2.79 -12.38
N GLY A 47 -4.94 3.68 -13.36
CA GLY A 47 -6.06 4.25 -14.11
C GLY A 47 -5.72 5.56 -14.83
N ALA A 48 -6.65 6.03 -15.66
CA ALA A 48 -6.49 7.24 -16.47
C ALA A 48 -6.82 8.57 -15.72
N GLY A 49 -7.35 8.49 -14.51
CA GLY A 49 -7.67 9.66 -13.69
C GLY A 49 -6.42 10.43 -13.23
N TRP A 50 -6.55 11.75 -13.10
CA TRP A 50 -5.45 12.63 -12.65
C TRP A 50 -4.97 12.28 -11.22
N ASN A 51 -5.86 11.73 -10.38
CA ASN A 51 -5.57 11.28 -9.03
C ASN A 51 -4.49 10.19 -9.00
N PHE A 52 -4.49 9.26 -9.97
CA PHE A 52 -3.48 8.20 -10.05
C PHE A 52 -2.11 8.71 -10.51
N ILE A 53 -2.09 9.65 -11.46
CA ILE A 53 -0.86 10.32 -11.90
C ILE A 53 -0.31 11.17 -10.75
N GLY A 54 -1.16 11.97 -10.10
CA GLY A 54 -0.81 12.79 -8.94
C GLY A 54 -0.24 11.96 -7.80
N TRP A 55 -0.82 10.78 -7.54
CA TRP A 55 -0.31 9.80 -6.59
C TRP A 55 1.06 9.24 -6.98
N GLY A 56 1.27 8.90 -8.26
CA GLY A 56 2.57 8.45 -8.76
C GLY A 56 3.65 9.53 -8.55
N MET A 57 3.33 10.77 -8.93
CA MET A 57 4.24 11.92 -8.77
C MET A 57 4.51 12.26 -7.31
N TYR A 58 3.51 12.14 -6.44
CA TYR A 58 3.67 12.27 -5.00
C TYR A 58 4.76 11.33 -4.48
N TYR A 59 4.68 10.03 -4.80
CA TYR A 59 5.69 9.08 -4.33
C TYR A 59 7.05 9.23 -5.01
N PHE A 60 7.09 9.64 -6.27
CA PHE A 60 8.36 10.01 -6.93
C PHE A 60 9.09 11.08 -6.12
N VAL A 61 8.42 12.17 -5.75
CA VAL A 61 9.02 13.27 -4.97
C VAL A 61 9.51 12.78 -3.62
N PHE A 62 8.69 12.05 -2.87
CA PHE A 62 9.09 11.52 -1.56
C PHE A 62 10.28 10.56 -1.65
N LEU A 63 10.30 9.66 -2.62
CA LEU A 63 11.42 8.72 -2.78
C LEU A 63 12.70 9.41 -3.26
N LEU A 64 12.56 10.45 -4.09
CA LEU A 64 13.69 11.29 -4.48
C LEU A 64 14.28 12.00 -3.26
N LEU A 65 13.44 12.67 -2.46
CA LEU A 65 13.85 13.39 -1.25
C LEU A 65 14.45 12.45 -0.21
N GLU A 66 13.84 11.28 0.01
CA GLU A 66 14.40 10.25 0.88
C GLU A 66 15.78 9.84 0.42
N LYS A 67 15.95 9.60 -0.87
CA LYS A 67 17.22 9.14 -1.41
C LYS A 67 18.34 10.19 -1.35
N THR A 68 18.02 11.47 -1.55
CA THR A 68 19.03 12.54 -1.61
C THR A 68 19.36 13.12 -0.24
N ILE A 69 18.35 13.36 0.58
CA ILE A 69 18.49 14.17 1.81
C ILE A 69 17.94 13.42 3.02
N LEU A 70 16.67 13.02 2.96
CA LEU A 70 15.91 12.67 4.16
C LEU A 70 16.42 11.39 4.84
N LEU A 71 16.96 10.43 4.08
CA LEU A 71 17.42 9.15 4.64
C LEU A 71 18.65 9.32 5.55
N LYS A 72 19.47 10.37 5.37
CA LYS A 72 20.54 10.70 6.32
C LYS A 72 19.99 11.22 7.64
N CYS A 73 18.95 12.05 7.59
CA CYS A 73 18.29 12.61 8.77
C CYS A 73 17.46 11.55 9.51
N LEU A 74 16.61 10.81 8.79
CA LEU A 74 15.74 9.76 9.33
C LEU A 74 16.53 8.68 10.08
N LYS A 75 17.71 8.30 9.57
CA LYS A 75 18.59 7.32 10.24
C LYS A 75 19.09 7.75 11.62
N ARG A 76 19.09 9.06 11.92
CA ARG A 76 19.52 9.61 13.22
C ARG A 76 18.37 9.73 14.23
N ILE A 77 17.14 9.54 13.79
CA ILE A 77 15.93 9.73 14.59
C ILE A 77 15.40 8.36 15.06
N PRO A 78 14.78 8.27 16.25
CA PRO A 78 14.14 7.05 16.74
C PRO A 78 13.22 6.37 15.72
N SER A 79 13.20 5.04 15.74
CA SER A 79 12.41 4.21 14.83
C SER A 79 10.92 4.57 14.86
N VAL A 80 10.36 4.92 16.02
CA VAL A 80 8.95 5.31 16.18
C VAL A 80 8.59 6.50 15.28
N ILE A 81 9.44 7.52 15.23
CA ILE A 81 9.21 8.72 14.41
C ILE A 81 9.33 8.38 12.92
N GLN A 82 10.26 7.49 12.55
CA GLN A 82 10.36 7.02 11.16
C GLN A 82 9.07 6.30 10.72
N HIS A 83 8.47 5.49 11.60
CA HIS A 83 7.19 4.85 11.32
C HIS A 83 6.07 5.87 11.19
N PHE A 84 5.99 6.82 12.13
CA PHE A 84 4.97 7.88 12.08
C PHE A 84 5.06 8.72 10.79
N TYR A 85 6.26 9.16 10.43
CA TYR A 85 6.52 9.83 9.14
C TYR A 85 6.05 8.97 7.96
N SER A 86 6.43 7.69 7.93
CA SER A 86 6.02 6.80 6.84
C SER A 86 4.51 6.62 6.76
N MET A 87 3.82 6.54 7.90
CA MET A 87 2.37 6.40 7.96
C MET A 87 1.67 7.67 7.50
N LEU A 88 2.16 8.85 7.88
CA LEU A 88 1.63 10.11 7.37
C LEU A 88 1.75 10.16 5.84
N VAL A 89 2.94 9.91 5.29
CA VAL A 89 3.14 9.92 3.83
C VAL A 89 2.20 8.93 3.13
N VAL A 90 2.04 7.73 3.70
CA VAL A 90 1.18 6.70 3.13
C VAL A 90 -0.31 7.09 3.18
N ILE A 91 -0.80 7.61 4.31
CA ILE A 91 -2.21 8.01 4.46
C ILE A 91 -2.55 9.17 3.53
N PHE A 92 -1.69 10.19 3.44
CA PHE A 92 -1.88 11.28 2.48
C PHE A 92 -1.85 10.78 1.03
N GLY A 93 -0.94 9.87 0.72
CA GLY A 93 -0.94 9.17 -0.56
C GLY A 93 -2.29 8.50 -0.83
N TRP A 94 -2.86 7.77 0.12
CA TRP A 94 -4.17 7.12 -0.08
C TRP A 94 -5.33 8.09 -0.28
N VAL A 95 -5.29 9.27 0.35
CA VAL A 95 -6.30 10.31 0.10
C VAL A 95 -6.23 10.81 -1.33
N ILE A 96 -5.03 11.02 -1.88
CA ILE A 96 -4.84 11.39 -3.29
C ILE A 96 -5.33 10.25 -4.18
N PHE A 97 -4.96 8.99 -3.89
CA PHE A 97 -5.35 7.83 -4.70
C PHE A 97 -6.87 7.65 -4.79
N SER A 98 -7.57 7.81 -3.66
CA SER A 98 -9.00 7.51 -3.55
C SER A 98 -9.93 8.61 -4.05
N ASN A 99 -9.46 9.85 -4.22
CA ASN A 99 -10.32 10.99 -4.55
C ASN A 99 -10.12 11.43 -6.00
N GLU A 100 -11.13 11.20 -6.84
CA GLU A 100 -11.14 11.64 -8.25
C GLU A 100 -11.34 13.15 -8.42
N ASN A 101 -11.79 13.87 -7.40
CA ASN A 101 -12.05 15.31 -7.49
C ASN A 101 -11.21 16.08 -6.46
N VAL A 102 -10.50 17.11 -6.92
CA VAL A 102 -9.61 17.95 -6.09
C VAL A 102 -10.38 18.58 -4.94
N ASN A 103 -11.65 18.97 -5.17
CA ASN A 103 -12.48 19.56 -4.13
C ASN A 103 -12.81 18.55 -3.01
N SER A 104 -13.15 17.31 -3.37
CA SER A 104 -13.39 16.23 -2.42
C SER A 104 -12.12 15.91 -1.64
N MET A 105 -10.98 15.80 -2.33
CA MET A 105 -9.66 15.59 -1.70
C MET A 105 -9.36 16.66 -0.64
N GLY A 106 -9.64 17.94 -0.94
CA GLY A 106 -9.46 19.04 0.02
C GLY A 106 -10.34 18.91 1.26
N LYS A 107 -11.58 18.41 1.13
CA LYS A 107 -12.46 18.12 2.28
C LYS A 107 -11.90 17.00 3.15
N TRP A 108 -11.40 15.91 2.55
CA TRP A 108 -10.77 14.82 3.28
C TRP A 108 -9.53 15.26 4.05
N ILE A 109 -8.65 16.05 3.41
CA ILE A 109 -7.45 16.58 4.07
C ILE A 109 -7.84 17.48 5.25
N LYS A 110 -8.82 18.38 5.08
CA LYS A 110 -9.33 19.22 6.16
C LYS A 110 -9.91 18.39 7.32
N ALA A 111 -10.69 17.36 7.00
CA ALA A 111 -11.26 16.46 7.98
C ALA A 111 -10.20 15.69 8.79
N MET A 112 -9.08 15.30 8.17
CA MET A 112 -7.95 14.67 8.89
C MET A 112 -7.33 15.56 9.97
N PHE A 113 -7.42 16.89 9.81
CA PHE A 113 -6.99 17.87 10.81
C PHE A 113 -8.15 18.37 11.69
N GLY A 114 -9.31 17.71 11.65
CA GLY A 114 -10.47 18.05 12.47
C GLY A 114 -11.28 19.25 11.97
N ALA A 115 -11.01 19.76 10.76
CA ALA A 115 -11.76 20.88 10.21
C ALA A 115 -13.06 20.40 9.54
N GLY A 116 -14.19 20.90 10.04
CA GLY A 116 -15.51 20.69 9.43
C GLY A 116 -16.16 19.34 9.70
N VAL A 117 -15.61 18.53 10.62
CA VAL A 117 -16.20 17.25 11.06
C VAL A 117 -16.00 17.06 12.57
N PRO A 118 -16.96 16.43 13.28
CA PRO A 118 -16.74 16.01 14.66
C PRO A 118 -15.70 14.88 14.71
N LEU A 119 -14.93 14.80 15.81
CA LEU A 119 -13.91 13.76 16.03
C LEU A 119 -14.49 12.34 15.97
N VAL A 120 -15.72 12.17 16.46
CA VAL A 120 -16.46 10.91 16.42
C VAL A 120 -17.91 11.23 16.10
N ASN A 121 -18.51 10.47 15.18
CA ASN A 121 -19.95 10.52 14.88
C ASN A 121 -20.57 9.11 15.04
N GLY A 122 -21.90 9.04 15.02
CA GLY A 122 -22.62 7.76 15.19
C GLY A 122 -22.25 6.72 14.13
N LEU A 123 -21.95 7.17 12.90
CA LEU A 123 -21.49 6.29 11.82
C LEU A 123 -20.13 5.68 12.14
N ALA A 124 -19.15 6.46 12.62
CA ALA A 124 -17.84 5.96 12.98
C ALA A 124 -17.91 4.92 14.10
N ILE A 125 -18.75 5.15 15.12
CA ILE A 125 -18.99 4.18 16.20
C ILE A 125 -19.60 2.89 15.64
N TYR A 126 -20.60 3.01 14.77
CA TYR A 126 -21.22 1.87 14.12
C TYR A 126 -20.22 1.05 13.29
N GLU A 127 -19.41 1.69 12.45
CA GLU A 127 -18.39 1.05 11.62
C GLU A 127 -17.31 0.36 12.47
N TRP A 128 -16.77 1.06 13.48
CA TRP A 128 -15.74 0.50 14.36
C TRP A 128 -16.26 -0.68 15.17
N SER A 129 -17.50 -0.61 15.68
CA SER A 129 -18.10 -1.72 16.41
C SER A 129 -18.41 -2.92 15.51
N SER A 130 -18.93 -2.67 14.32
CA SER A 130 -19.24 -3.72 13.32
C SER A 130 -17.99 -4.46 12.86
N TYR A 131 -16.87 -3.75 12.69
CA TYR A 131 -15.60 -4.31 12.25
C TYR A 131 -14.60 -4.57 13.39
N ALA A 132 -14.99 -4.47 14.66
CA ALA A 132 -14.08 -4.55 15.80
C ALA A 132 -13.25 -5.84 15.82
N ILE A 133 -13.91 -6.98 15.56
CA ILE A 133 -13.24 -8.29 15.52
C ILE A 133 -12.23 -8.34 14.37
N LEU A 134 -12.63 -7.87 13.17
CA LEU A 134 -11.75 -7.83 12.01
C LEU A 134 -10.54 -6.93 12.26
N LEU A 135 -10.74 -5.74 12.84
CA LEU A 135 -9.66 -4.82 13.20
C LEU A 135 -8.72 -5.45 14.21
N GLY A 136 -9.22 -6.20 15.20
CA GLY A 136 -8.41 -6.98 16.14
C GLY A 136 -7.55 -8.04 15.44
N ILE A 137 -8.14 -8.82 14.53
CA ILE A 137 -7.41 -9.81 13.72
C ILE A 137 -6.33 -9.13 12.88
N LEU A 138 -6.64 -8.02 12.22
CA LEU A 138 -5.70 -7.26 11.40
C LEU A 138 -4.57 -6.64 12.25
N ALA A 139 -4.87 -6.17 13.46
CA ALA A 139 -3.87 -5.65 14.38
C ALA A 139 -2.86 -6.74 14.79
N ILE A 140 -3.33 -7.95 15.10
CA ILE A 140 -2.46 -9.11 15.35
C ILE A 140 -1.69 -9.48 14.08
N GLY A 141 -2.38 -9.47 12.93
CA GLY A 141 -1.83 -9.74 11.59
C GLY A 141 -0.68 -8.82 11.21
N ALA A 142 -0.72 -7.56 11.64
CA ALA A 142 0.31 -6.56 11.40
C ALA A 142 1.59 -6.78 12.23
N THR A 143 1.56 -7.65 13.24
CA THR A 143 2.72 -7.97 14.09
C THR A 143 3.56 -9.14 13.55
N SER A 144 4.67 -9.44 14.22
CA SER A 144 5.47 -10.63 13.91
C SER A 144 4.89 -11.94 14.46
N VAL A 145 3.79 -11.89 15.24
CA VAL A 145 3.19 -13.05 15.91
C VAL A 145 2.74 -14.12 14.93
N PRO A 146 1.98 -13.82 13.85
CA PRO A 146 1.52 -14.84 12.91
C PRO A 146 2.69 -15.60 12.28
N LYS A 147 3.77 -14.91 11.91
CA LYS A 147 4.97 -15.52 11.36
C LYS A 147 5.65 -16.47 12.37
N LYS A 148 5.76 -16.06 13.64
CA LYS A 148 6.36 -16.91 14.70
C LYS A 148 5.51 -18.14 14.97
N VAL A 149 4.19 -17.98 15.04
CA VAL A 149 3.24 -19.08 15.24
C VAL A 149 3.29 -20.05 14.07
N ALA A 150 3.20 -19.55 12.82
CA ALA A 150 3.31 -20.37 11.63
C ALA A 150 4.62 -21.16 11.59
N ASN A 151 5.77 -20.53 11.86
CA ASN A 151 7.05 -21.24 11.89
C ASN A 151 7.13 -22.32 12.97
N LYS A 152 6.40 -22.17 14.09
CA LYS A 152 6.37 -23.17 15.17
C LYS A 152 5.43 -24.33 14.83
N VAL A 153 4.25 -24.04 14.31
CA VAL A 153 3.20 -25.02 13.97
C VAL A 153 3.59 -25.82 12.73
N LEU A 154 4.18 -25.18 11.72
CA LEU A 154 4.59 -25.80 10.45
C LEU A 154 5.96 -26.49 10.54
N LYS A 155 6.62 -26.46 11.71
CA LYS A 155 7.91 -27.13 11.88
C LYS A 155 7.71 -28.64 11.87
N GLY A 156 8.24 -29.31 10.84
CA GLY A 156 8.14 -30.76 10.69
C GLY A 156 6.85 -31.25 10.01
N THR A 157 5.97 -30.35 9.56
CA THR A 157 4.82 -30.74 8.74
C THR A 157 5.29 -31.18 7.35
N LYS A 158 4.74 -32.29 6.84
CA LYS A 158 5.07 -32.80 5.51
C LYS A 158 4.52 -31.86 4.43
N ASN A 159 5.30 -31.61 3.37
CA ASN A 159 4.94 -30.68 2.30
C ASN A 159 3.59 -30.99 1.61
N TRP A 160 3.20 -32.27 1.52
CA TRP A 160 1.91 -32.65 0.91
C TRP A 160 0.70 -32.21 1.76
N LEU A 161 0.82 -32.18 3.10
CA LEU A 161 -0.22 -31.66 3.99
C LEU A 161 -0.40 -30.15 3.83
N LEU A 162 0.72 -29.43 3.66
CA LEU A 162 0.68 -28.00 3.35
C LEU A 162 0.02 -27.76 1.99
N GLY A 163 0.37 -28.55 0.98
CA GLY A 163 -0.26 -28.52 -0.34
C GLY A 163 -1.77 -28.73 -0.25
N PHE A 164 -2.21 -29.78 0.46
CA PHE A 164 -3.63 -30.07 0.65
C PHE A 164 -4.36 -28.92 1.36
N TYR A 165 -3.78 -28.37 2.43
CA TYR A 165 -4.32 -27.20 3.12
C TYR A 165 -4.45 -25.99 2.18
N THR A 166 -3.44 -25.69 1.36
CA THR A 166 -3.51 -24.58 0.40
C THR A 166 -4.57 -24.77 -0.66
N VAL A 167 -4.81 -26.01 -1.11
CA VAL A 167 -5.89 -26.33 -2.05
C VAL A 167 -7.26 -26.12 -1.40
N ILE A 168 -7.47 -26.59 -0.17
CA ILE A 168 -8.71 -26.33 0.56
C ILE A 168 -8.95 -24.83 0.73
N LEU A 169 -7.92 -24.09 1.16
CA LEU A 169 -8.01 -22.64 1.34
C LEU A 169 -8.36 -21.93 0.03
N LEU A 170 -7.77 -22.37 -1.08
CA LEU A 170 -8.08 -21.87 -2.41
C LEU A 170 -9.55 -22.13 -2.78
N LEU A 171 -10.04 -23.37 -2.58
CA LEU A 171 -11.43 -23.74 -2.87
C LEU A 171 -12.43 -22.93 -2.04
N VAL A 172 -12.15 -22.74 -0.75
CA VAL A 172 -12.97 -21.89 0.14
C VAL A 172 -12.94 -20.44 -0.36
N SER A 173 -11.78 -19.91 -0.73
CA SER A 173 -11.65 -18.55 -1.26
C SER A 173 -12.45 -18.36 -2.54
N ILE A 174 -12.42 -19.34 -3.44
CA ILE A 174 -13.22 -19.34 -4.68
C ILE A 174 -14.71 -19.38 -4.34
N SER A 175 -15.13 -20.26 -3.42
CA SER A 175 -16.54 -20.36 -3.00
C SER A 175 -17.05 -19.04 -2.42
N LEU A 176 -16.27 -18.39 -1.56
CA LEU A 176 -16.61 -17.07 -1.01
C LEU A 176 -16.66 -16.00 -2.10
N LEU A 177 -15.74 -16.04 -3.07
CA LEU A 177 -15.72 -15.09 -4.18
C LEU A 177 -16.95 -15.25 -5.10
N ILE A 178 -17.39 -16.48 -5.37
CA ILE A 178 -18.61 -16.78 -6.14
C ILE A 178 -19.86 -16.34 -5.37
N SER A 179 -19.84 -16.50 -4.05
CA SER A 179 -20.94 -16.11 -3.16
C SER A 179 -21.04 -14.59 -2.98
N GLY A 180 -19.91 -13.88 -3.12
CA GLY A 180 -19.83 -12.43 -3.17
C GLY A 180 -20.44 -11.90 -4.47
N SER A 181 -21.66 -11.40 -4.39
CA SER A 181 -22.42 -10.85 -5.52
C SER A 181 -21.58 -9.85 -6.33
N TYR A 182 -21.43 -10.11 -7.63
CA TYR A 182 -20.99 -9.19 -8.70
C TYR A 182 -20.03 -8.06 -8.26
N ASN A 183 -18.73 -8.33 -8.24
CA ASN A 183 -17.68 -7.30 -8.18
C ASN A 183 -17.24 -6.97 -9.62
N PRO A 184 -17.84 -5.99 -10.33
CA PRO A 184 -17.32 -5.58 -11.62
C PRO A 184 -15.88 -5.15 -11.40
N PHE A 185 -14.96 -5.80 -12.10
CA PHE A 185 -13.53 -5.62 -11.99
C PHE A 185 -13.23 -4.11 -11.94
N LEU A 186 -12.52 -3.66 -10.90
CA LEU A 186 -12.34 -2.23 -10.56
C LEU A 186 -11.79 -1.40 -11.75
N TYR A 187 -11.07 -2.05 -12.67
CA TYR A 187 -10.48 -1.46 -13.87
C TYR A 187 -11.40 -1.39 -15.10
N PHE A 188 -12.65 -1.86 -15.02
CA PHE A 188 -13.64 -1.75 -16.11
C PHE A 188 -14.71 -0.69 -15.84
N ARG A 189 -14.54 0.14 -14.80
CA ARG A 189 -15.40 1.31 -14.53
C ARG A 189 -14.86 2.57 -15.22
N PHE A 190 -14.73 2.49 -16.54
CA PHE A 190 -14.55 3.67 -17.38
C PHE A 190 -15.87 3.99 -18.09
#